data_AF-A0A9E5DD06-F1
#
_entry.id   AF-A0A9E5DD06-F1
#
_cell.length_a   1.000
_cell.length_b   1.000
_cell.length_c   1.000
_cell.angle_alpha   90.00
_cell.angle_beta   90.00
_cell.angle_gamma   90.00
#
_symmetry.space_group_name_H-M   'P 1'
#
loop_
_entity.id
_entity.type
_entity.pdbx_description
1 polymer ?
#
loop_
_entity_poly.entity_id
_entity_poly.type
_entity_poly.pdbx_seq_one_letter_code
_entity_poly.pdbx_strand_id
1 'polypeptide(L)'
;MNYVDDDGSWLWVSFASKSRLIIDFIIGPRKQYVANKLVELTDKCLSESKPLFISDGLRFYPEALLKKYGKRKEFPRTGIRGRPKIPKLVPDNNLRYAQVIKKREGGKLQKVE
;
A
#
# COMPACT_ATOMS: atom_id res chain seq x y z
N MET A 1 -6.01 -12.76 -10.98
CA MET A 1 -6.05 -11.84 -12.12
C MET A 1 -4.85 -10.90 -11.96
N ASN A 2 -3.77 -11.13 -12.71
CA ASN A 2 -2.56 -10.32 -12.59
C ASN A 2 -2.81 -9.02 -13.36
N TYR A 3 -3.12 -7.93 -12.67
CA TYR A 3 -3.07 -6.60 -13.28
C TYR A 3 -1.60 -6.29 -13.55
N VAL A 4 -1.22 -6.48 -14.81
CA VAL A 4 0.07 -6.12 -15.38
C VAL A 4 0.15 -4.59 -15.38
N ASP A 5 1.38 -4.08 -15.28
CA ASP A 5 1.64 -2.65 -15.46
C ASP A 5 0.93 -2.15 -16.73
N ASP A 6 0.19 -1.06 -16.60
CA ASP A 6 -0.61 -0.49 -17.67
C ASP A 6 -0.19 0.96 -17.88
N ASP A 7 0.16 1.28 -19.13
CA ASP A 7 0.65 2.59 -19.57
C ASP A 7 -0.47 3.62 -19.79
N GLY A 8 -1.74 3.22 -19.69
CA GLY A 8 -2.89 4.11 -19.80
C GLY A 8 -2.92 5.20 -18.73
N SER A 9 -3.57 6.33 -19.02
CA SER A 9 -3.71 7.41 -18.03
C SER A 9 -4.86 7.12 -17.07
N TRP A 10 -4.54 6.81 -15.82
CA TRP A 10 -5.51 6.57 -14.75
C TRP A 10 -5.54 7.72 -13.76
N LEU A 11 -6.73 8.06 -13.28
CA LEU A 11 -6.89 8.94 -12.13
C LEU A 11 -6.75 8.10 -10.86
N TRP A 12 -5.71 8.36 -10.09
CA TRP A 12 -5.48 7.78 -8.78
C TRP A 12 -5.96 8.76 -7.72
N VAL A 13 -6.79 8.30 -6.79
CA VAL A 13 -7.40 9.17 -5.77
C VAL A 13 -7.19 8.57 -4.39
N SER A 14 -6.77 9.40 -3.44
CA SER A 14 -6.88 9.12 -2.02
C SER A 14 -7.99 9.98 -1.43
N PHE A 15 -8.84 9.37 -0.60
CA PHE A 15 -9.96 10.09 0.00
C PHE A 15 -10.32 9.53 1.37
N ALA A 16 -10.83 10.39 2.24
CA ALA A 16 -11.35 10.01 3.53
C ALA A 16 -12.79 9.49 3.37
N SER A 17 -12.98 8.18 3.51
CA SER A 17 -14.26 7.52 3.22
C SER A 17 -15.45 8.03 4.05
N LYS A 18 -15.23 8.40 5.32
CA LYS A 18 -16.29 8.91 6.21
C LYS A 18 -16.81 10.29 5.81
N SER A 19 -15.92 11.19 5.37
CA SER A 19 -16.27 12.57 5.02
C SER A 19 -16.41 12.81 3.52
N ARG A 20 -16.05 11.82 2.69
CA ARG A 20 -15.95 11.96 1.21
C ARG A 20 -14.97 13.04 0.75
N LEU A 21 -14.05 13.44 1.61
CA LEU A 21 -13.02 14.42 1.29
C LEU A 21 -11.94 13.77 0.43
N ILE A 22 -11.68 14.31 -0.76
CA ILE A 22 -10.49 13.95 -1.55
C ILE A 22 -9.28 14.57 -0.85
N ILE A 23 -8.32 13.71 -0.48
CA ILE A 23 -7.10 14.13 0.19
C ILE A 23 -6.08 14.56 -0.87
N ASP A 24 -5.84 13.70 -1.85
CA ASP A 24 -4.98 14.01 -2.98
C ASP A 24 -5.33 13.13 -4.19
N PHE A 25 -4.84 13.50 -5.37
CA PHE A 25 -4.98 12.73 -6.60
C PHE A 25 -3.79 12.94 -7.54
N ILE A 26 -3.52 11.93 -8.36
CA ILE A 26 -2.50 12.02 -9.42
C ILE A 26 -2.99 11.30 -10.67
N ILE A 27 -2.70 11.86 -11.83
CA ILE A 27 -2.96 11.22 -13.12
C ILE A 27 -1.68 10.52 -13.57
N GLY A 28 -1.78 9.24 -13.92
CA GLY A 28 -0.64 8.50 -14.43
C GLY A 28 -0.90 7.01 -14.65
N PRO A 29 0.09 6.29 -15.19
CA PRO A 29 -0.01 4.87 -15.45
C PRO A 29 -0.14 4.03 -14.19
N ARG A 30 -0.62 2.80 -14.34
CA ARG A 30 -0.67 1.78 -13.28
C ARG A 30 0.72 1.21 -13.04
N LYS A 31 1.59 2.01 -12.44
CA LYS A 31 2.98 1.67 -12.13
C LYS A 31 3.34 1.99 -10.69
N GLN A 32 4.32 1.26 -10.16
CA GLN A 32 4.77 1.40 -8.77
C GLN A 32 5.15 2.83 -8.38
N TYR A 33 5.78 3.58 -9.29
CA TYR A 33 6.19 4.96 -8.99
C TYR A 33 4.99 5.90 -8.78
N VAL A 34 3.86 5.68 -9.46
CA VAL A 34 2.65 6.48 -9.29
C VAL A 34 1.99 6.16 -7.95
N ALA A 35 1.90 4.88 -7.59
CA ALA A 35 1.43 4.46 -6.27
C ALA A 35 2.31 5.03 -5.14
N ASN A 36 3.63 4.98 -5.29
CA ASN A 36 4.57 5.60 -4.34
C ASN A 36 4.29 7.10 -4.20
N LYS A 37 4.04 7.79 -5.32
CA LYS A 37 3.79 9.24 -5.32
C LYS A 37 2.47 9.60 -4.67
N LEU A 38 1.40 8.87 -4.97
CA LEU A 38 0.08 9.06 -4.33
C LEU A 38 0.17 8.89 -2.81
N VAL A 39 0.88 7.84 -2.33
CA VAL A 39 1.06 7.60 -0.90
C VAL A 39 1.89 8.71 -0.24
N GLU A 40 2.94 9.18 -0.90
CA GLU A 40 3.77 10.31 -0.42
C GLU A 40 2.95 11.60 -0.31
N LEU A 41 2.11 11.90 -1.30
CA LEU A 41 1.25 13.06 -1.34
C LEU A 41 0.18 13.00 -0.24
N THR A 42 -0.49 11.85 -0.12
CA THR A 42 -1.50 11.60 0.91
C THR A 42 -0.91 11.80 2.31
N ASP A 43 0.28 11.27 2.58
CA ASP A 43 0.96 11.40 3.88
C ASP A 43 1.19 12.86 4.30
N LYS A 44 1.48 13.77 3.36
CA LYS A 44 1.69 15.20 3.67
C LYS A 44 0.44 15.88 4.22
N CYS A 45 -0.73 15.30 3.98
CA CYS A 45 -2.01 15.79 4.46
C CYS A 45 -2.49 15.06 5.72
N LEU A 46 -1.77 14.04 6.19
CA LEU A 46 -2.14 13.25 7.35
C LEU A 46 -1.46 13.78 8.62
N SER A 47 -2.15 13.64 9.76
CA SER A 47 -1.57 13.86 11.08
C SER A 47 -0.56 12.76 11.45
N GLU A 48 0.14 12.91 12.58
CA GLU A 48 1.05 11.88 13.12
C GLU A 48 0.39 10.51 13.33
N SER A 49 -0.92 10.48 13.61
CA SER A 49 -1.70 9.25 13.68
C SER A 49 -2.02 8.73 12.28
N LYS A 50 -1.50 7.53 11.96
CA LYS A 50 -1.72 6.86 10.67
C LYS A 50 -3.13 6.26 10.61
N PRO A 51 -3.90 6.53 9.54
CA PRO A 51 -5.21 5.93 9.37
C PRO A 51 -5.11 4.45 8.94
N LEU A 52 -6.26 3.78 8.91
CA LEU A 52 -6.41 2.51 8.19
C LEU A 52 -6.42 2.79 6.69
N PHE A 53 -5.47 2.23 5.95
CA PHE A 53 -5.46 2.28 4.49
C PHE A 53 -6.29 1.13 3.91
N ILE A 54 -7.21 1.45 3.00
CA ILE A 54 -7.99 0.48 2.23
C ILE A 54 -7.76 0.79 0.75
N SER A 55 -7.42 -0.21 -0.05
CA SER A 55 -7.20 -0.05 -1.49
C SER A 55 -8.12 -0.94 -2.33
N ASP A 56 -8.12 -0.69 -3.64
CA ASP A 56 -8.78 -1.50 -4.66
C ASP A 56 -8.08 -2.85 -4.92
N GLY A 57 -6.96 -3.11 -4.25
CA GLY A 57 -6.21 -4.35 -4.37
C GLY A 57 -5.14 -4.37 -5.46
N LEU A 58 -4.79 -3.22 -6.05
CA LEU A 58 -3.62 -3.16 -6.93
C LEU A 58 -2.35 -3.56 -6.16
N ARG A 59 -1.50 -4.38 -6.81
CA ARG A 59 -0.27 -4.94 -6.23
C ARG A 59 0.75 -3.89 -5.75
N PHE A 60 0.60 -2.64 -6.19
CA PHE A 60 1.54 -1.57 -5.93
C PHE A 60 1.44 -0.97 -4.52
N TYR A 61 0.26 -1.03 -3.91
CA TYR A 61 -0.01 -0.37 -2.63
C TYR A 61 0.73 -0.98 -1.44
N PRO A 62 0.83 -2.33 -1.28
CA PRO A 62 1.62 -2.90 -0.20
C PRO A 62 3.07 -2.42 -0.21
N GLU A 63 3.70 -2.38 -1.40
CA GLU A 63 5.07 -1.91 -1.55
C GLU A 63 5.19 -0.40 -1.34
N ALA A 64 4.24 0.40 -1.84
CA ALA A 64 4.24 1.85 -1.65
C ALA A 64 4.08 2.24 -0.17
N LEU A 65 3.16 1.58 0.53
CA LEU A 65 2.93 1.77 1.97
C LEU A 65 4.14 1.30 2.78
N LEU A 66 4.73 0.15 2.45
CA LEU A 66 5.94 -0.35 3.12
C LEU A 66 7.12 0.60 2.89
N LYS A 67 7.29 1.14 1.67
CA LYS A 67 8.34 2.10 1.35
C LYS A 67 8.20 3.39 2.17
N LYS A 68 6.98 3.89 2.32
CA LYS A 68 6.72 5.16 3.02
C LYS A 68 6.73 5.02 4.55
N TYR A 69 6.11 3.97 5.06
CA TYR A 69 5.85 3.81 6.50
C TYR A 69 6.66 2.69 7.15
N GLY A 70 7.44 1.94 6.39
CA GLY A 70 8.29 0.87 6.90
C GLY A 70 9.46 1.39 7.72
N LYS A 71 9.90 0.58 8.68
CA LYS A 71 11.10 0.82 9.49
C LYS A 71 12.21 -0.13 9.06
N ARG A 72 13.44 0.37 9.01
CA ARG A 72 14.61 -0.50 8.84
C ARG A 72 14.81 -1.30 10.12
N LYS A 73 14.69 -2.62 10.02
CA LYS A 73 14.99 -3.55 11.10
C LYS A 73 16.37 -4.12 10.87
N GLU A 74 17.30 -3.73 11.73
CA GLU A 74 18.61 -4.37 11.82
C GLU A 74 18.47 -5.68 12.62
N PHE A 75 19.24 -6.68 12.21
CA PHE A 75 19.29 -7.95 12.93
C PHE A 75 20.61 -8.00 13.70
N PRO A 76 20.56 -8.26 15.03
CA PRO A 76 21.78 -8.39 15.80
C PRO A 76 22.63 -9.55 15.25
N ARG A 77 23.95 -9.44 15.41
CA ARG A 77 24.88 -10.49 14.99
C ARG A 77 24.61 -11.73 15.86
N THR A 78 24.24 -12.84 15.23
CA THR A 78 23.90 -14.08 15.94
C THR A 78 25.13 -14.79 16.57
N GLY A 79 26.35 -14.42 16.17
CA GLY A 79 27.59 -15.08 16.62
C GLY A 79 27.83 -16.48 16.03
N ILE A 80 26.86 -17.02 15.28
CA ILE A 80 26.92 -18.33 14.62
C ILE A 80 27.61 -18.21 13.25
N ARG A 81 28.34 -19.26 12.84
CA ARG A 81 28.97 -19.36 11.52
C ARG A 81 27.90 -19.29 10.41
N GLY A 82 28.03 -18.34 9.49
CA GLY A 82 27.10 -18.12 8.37
C GLY A 82 27.02 -16.66 7.94
N ARG A 83 26.34 -16.37 6.82
CA ARG A 83 26.16 -14.99 6.33
C ARG A 83 25.23 -14.22 7.30
N PRO A 84 25.67 -13.09 7.87
CA PRO A 84 24.81 -12.25 8.70
C PRO A 84 23.53 -11.84 7.96
N LYS A 85 22.42 -11.74 8.68
CA LYS A 85 21.15 -11.29 8.11
C LYS A 85 21.26 -9.82 7.69
N ILE A 86 20.95 -9.56 6.42
CA ILE A 86 20.91 -8.20 5.87
C ILE A 86 19.72 -7.46 6.50
N PRO A 87 19.87 -6.18 6.89
CA PRO A 87 18.76 -5.36 7.35
C PRO A 87 17.60 -5.36 6.34
N LYS A 88 16.36 -5.42 6.84
CA LYS A 88 15.16 -5.45 6.00
C LYS A 88 14.22 -4.31 6.36
N LEU A 89 13.47 -3.84 5.37
CA LEU A 89 12.35 -2.93 5.59
C LEU A 89 11.16 -3.76 6.07
N VAL A 90 10.64 -3.44 7.25
CA VAL A 90 9.52 -4.14 7.89
C VAL A 90 8.41 -3.12 8.12
N PRO A 91 7.13 -3.48 7.95
CA PRO A 91 6.03 -2.56 8.23
C PRO A 91 6.11 -2.10 9.70
N ASP A 92 5.87 -0.81 9.91
CA ASP A 92 5.73 -0.26 11.25
C ASP A 92 4.49 -0.83 11.95
N ASN A 93 4.56 -1.06 13.26
CA ASN A 93 3.44 -1.66 14.01
C ASN A 93 2.15 -0.82 13.96
N ASN A 94 2.26 0.49 13.72
CA ASN A 94 1.11 1.37 13.60
C ASN A 94 0.58 1.47 12.15
N LEU A 95 1.24 0.83 11.18
CA LEU A 95 0.76 0.77 9.80
C LEU A 95 -0.37 -0.27 9.69
N ARG A 96 -1.59 0.20 9.45
CA ARG A 96 -2.76 -0.66 9.22
C ARG A 96 -3.18 -0.61 7.76
N TYR A 97 -3.28 -1.78 7.14
CA TYR A 97 -3.69 -1.92 5.74
C TYR A 97 -4.68 -3.07 5.62
N ALA A 98 -5.74 -2.86 4.83
CA ALA A 98 -6.72 -3.88 4.52
C ALA A 98 -7.07 -3.85 3.03
N GLN A 99 -7.48 -5.00 2.51
CA GLN A 99 -8.01 -5.16 1.16
C GLN A 99 -9.28 -5.98 1.27
N VAL A 100 -10.35 -5.54 0.60
CA VAL A 100 -11.60 -6.29 0.53
C VAL A 100 -11.62 -7.11 -0.75
N ILE A 101 -11.62 -8.43 -0.61
CA ILE A 101 -11.64 -9.38 -1.72
C ILE A 101 -13.04 -9.97 -1.84
N LYS A 102 -13.71 -9.67 -2.97
CA LYS A 102 -15.04 -10.19 -3.27
C LYS A 102 -14.93 -11.39 -4.20
N LYS A 103 -15.35 -12.57 -3.75
CA LYS A 103 -15.51 -13.76 -4.59
C LYS A 103 -16.92 -13.76 -5.19
N ARG A 104 -16.99 -13.77 -6.52
CA ARG A 104 -18.24 -13.79 -7.28
C ARG A 104 -18.28 -15.01 -8.19
N GLU A 105 -19.45 -15.62 -8.28
CA GLU A 105 -19.73 -16.74 -9.20
C GLU A 105 -21.07 -16.47 -9.88
N GLY A 106 -21.13 -16.64 -11.21
CA GLY A 106 -22.35 -16.35 -11.99
C GLY A 106 -22.89 -14.92 -11.82
N GLY A 107 -22.00 -13.93 -11.60
CA GLY A 107 -22.39 -12.53 -11.35
C GLY A 107 -22.93 -12.24 -9.95
N LYS A 108 -23.12 -13.26 -9.10
CA LYS A 108 -23.60 -13.11 -7.72
C LYS A 108 -22.42 -13.08 -6.74
N LEU A 109 -22.56 -12.28 -5.67
CA LEU A 109 -21.58 -12.23 -4.59
C LEU A 109 -21.75 -13.47 -3.70
N GLN A 110 -20.68 -14.27 -3.55
CA GLN A 110 -20.70 -15.43 -2.65
C GLN A 110 -20.02 -15.14 -1.33
N LYS A 111 -18.84 -14.51 -1.37
CA LYS A 111 -18.01 -14.32 -0.19
C LYS A 111 -17.25 -13.00 -0.24
N VAL A 112 -17.06 -12.41 0.93
CA VAL A 112 -16.20 -11.25 1.15
C VAL A 112 -15.15 -11.66 2.17
N GLU A 113 -13.88 -11.44 1.84
CA GLU A 113 -12.71 -11.64 2.68
C GLU A 113 -11.95 -10.32 2.85
#